data_AF-A0A920FZB2-F1
#
_entry.id   AF-A0A920FZB2-F1
#
_cell.length_a   1.000
_cell.length_b   1.000
_cell.length_c   1.000
_cell.angle_alpha   90.00
_cell.angle_beta   90.00
_cell.angle_gamma   90.00
#
_symmetry.space_group_name_H-M   'P 1'
#
loop_
_entity.id
_entity.type
_entity.pdbx_description
1 polymer ?
#
loop_
_entity_poly.entity_id
_entity_poly.type
_entity_poly.pdbx_seq_one_letter_code
_entity_poly.pdbx_strand_id
1 'polypeptide(L)'
;MDLYRTYLTEIENRKSEGLQPKPIDDGKLLKELITHIKNPTSNERGNCIDFLIYNTLPGTTSAAAEKAKLLKEIITGKFKLEEISPEFAFTLLSHMKGGAIDRSLD
;
A
#
# COMPACT_ATOMS: atom_id res chain seq x y z
N MET A 1 7.83 -3.18 19.53
CA MET A 1 8.48 -3.15 18.21
C MET A 1 7.44 -2.57 17.25
N ASP A 2 7.82 -1.50 16.57
CA ASP A 2 7.06 -0.84 15.49
C ASP A 2 7.02 -1.81 14.27
N LEU A 3 5.83 -2.09 13.72
CA LEU A 3 5.68 -3.09 12.65
C LEU A 3 6.35 -2.59 11.38
N TYR A 4 6.32 -1.27 11.15
CA TYR A 4 7.00 -0.65 10.01
C TYR A 4 8.51 -0.85 10.09
N ARG A 5 9.13 -0.62 11.27
CA ARG A 5 10.57 -0.89 11.44
C ARG A 5 10.92 -2.36 11.24
N THR A 6 10.08 -3.26 11.75
CA THR A 6 10.25 -4.71 11.55
C THR A 6 10.20 -5.06 10.07
N TYR A 7 9.29 -4.43 9.33
CA TYR A 7 9.15 -4.59 7.90
C TYR A 7 10.36 -4.06 7.11
N LEU A 8 10.91 -2.90 7.49
CA LEU A 8 12.15 -2.39 6.90
C LEU A 8 13.34 -3.34 7.10
N THR A 9 13.51 -3.89 8.31
CA THR A 9 14.55 -4.89 8.58
C THR A 9 14.36 -6.14 7.71
N GLU A 10 13.12 -6.60 7.50
CA GLU A 10 12.85 -7.72 6.60
C GLU A 10 13.27 -7.38 5.15
N ILE A 11 12.97 -6.18 4.68
CA ILE A 11 13.36 -5.72 3.35
C ILE A 11 14.88 -5.73 3.20
N GLU A 12 15.62 -5.20 4.17
CA GLU A 12 17.09 -5.18 4.14
C GLU A 12 17.68 -6.59 4.12
N ASN A 13 17.17 -7.47 4.98
CA ASN A 13 17.60 -8.87 5.02
C ASN A 13 17.36 -9.57 3.68
N ARG A 14 16.16 -9.41 3.10
CA ARG A 14 15.82 -9.99 1.80
C ARG A 14 16.66 -9.41 0.67
N LYS A 15 16.94 -8.10 0.71
CA LYS A 15 17.83 -7.44 -0.25
C LYS A 15 19.25 -8.01 -0.19
N SER A 16 19.75 -8.36 1.00
CA SER A 16 21.06 -9.02 1.16
C SER A 16 21.11 -10.41 0.50
N GLU A 17 19.96 -11.04 0.36
CA GLU A 17 19.77 -12.32 -0.34
C GLU A 17 19.39 -12.15 -1.83
N GLY A 18 19.36 -10.91 -2.35
CA GLY A 18 18.94 -10.63 -3.73
C GLY A 18 17.43 -10.78 -3.97
N LEU A 19 16.62 -10.81 -2.91
CA LEU A 19 15.17 -11.00 -2.97
C LEU A 19 14.41 -9.67 -2.85
N GLN A 20 13.24 -9.62 -3.50
CA GLN A 20 12.30 -8.50 -3.37
C GLN A 20 11.58 -8.53 -2.00
N PRO A 21 11.11 -7.36 -1.49
CA PRO A 21 10.24 -7.27 -0.33
C PRO A 21 9.09 -8.26 -0.37
N LYS A 22 8.68 -8.80 0.78
CA LYS A 22 7.42 -9.54 0.81
C LYS A 22 6.25 -8.57 0.62
N PRO A 23 5.20 -8.97 -0.12
CA PRO A 23 3.97 -8.21 -0.21
C PRO A 23 3.30 -8.06 1.16
N ILE A 24 2.60 -6.95 1.37
CA ILE A 24 1.87 -6.62 2.60
C ILE A 24 0.44 -7.16 2.51
N ASP A 25 0.10 -8.12 3.37
CA ASP A 25 -1.25 -8.68 3.58
C ASP A 25 -1.83 -8.38 4.97
N ASP A 26 -0.99 -8.00 5.93
CA ASP A 26 -1.37 -7.65 7.29
C ASP A 26 -1.89 -6.21 7.39
N GLY A 27 -3.12 -6.07 7.88
CA GLY A 27 -3.81 -4.78 8.02
C GLY A 27 -3.30 -3.94 9.19
N LYS A 28 -2.61 -4.53 10.20
CA LYS A 28 -2.01 -3.74 11.29
C LYS A 28 -0.78 -3.00 10.78
N LEU A 29 0.07 -3.70 10.01
CA LEU A 29 1.19 -3.06 9.31
C LEU A 29 0.67 -1.96 8.40
N LEU A 30 -0.33 -2.25 7.55
CA LEU A 30 -0.85 -1.21 6.65
C LEU A 30 -1.46 -0.01 7.39
N LYS A 31 -2.13 -0.21 8.53
CA LYS A 31 -2.61 0.90 9.37
C LYS A 31 -1.48 1.80 9.84
N GLU A 32 -0.37 1.22 10.26
CA GLU A 32 0.82 1.96 10.68
C GLU A 32 1.43 2.73 9.51
N LEU A 33 1.51 2.14 8.31
CA LEU A 33 1.90 2.90 7.11
C LEU A 33 0.94 4.08 6.86
N ILE A 34 -0.38 3.89 7.03
CA ILE A 34 -1.37 4.94 6.84
C ILE A 34 -1.20 6.08 7.86
N THR A 35 -0.79 5.81 9.11
CA THR A 35 -0.52 6.89 10.09
C THR A 35 0.68 7.73 9.66
N HIS A 36 1.73 7.12 9.10
CA HIS A 36 2.84 7.84 8.49
C HIS A 36 2.41 8.65 7.26
N ILE A 37 1.57 8.09 6.38
CA ILE A 37 1.05 8.78 5.19
C ILE A 37 0.23 10.02 5.56
N LYS A 38 -0.60 9.90 6.60
CA LYS A 38 -1.43 11.01 7.10
C LYS A 38 -0.63 12.06 7.87
N ASN A 39 0.61 11.79 8.26
CA ASN A 39 1.48 12.73 8.94
C ASN A 39 2.41 13.46 7.96
N PRO A 40 2.16 14.75 7.64
CA PRO A 40 2.97 15.49 6.66
C PRO A 40 4.42 15.72 7.09
N THR A 41 4.74 15.63 8.39
CA THR A 41 6.11 15.80 8.90
C THR A 41 6.89 14.48 9.00
N SER A 42 6.30 13.36 8.56
CA SER A 42 6.97 12.06 8.63
C SER A 42 7.99 11.91 7.50
N ASN A 43 9.25 11.69 7.86
CA ASN A 43 10.32 11.39 6.90
C ASN A 43 10.08 10.08 6.13
N GLU A 44 9.27 9.18 6.68
CA GLU A 44 8.94 7.87 6.12
C GLU A 44 7.74 7.93 5.15
N ARG A 45 7.08 9.09 5.04
CA ARG A 45 5.84 9.26 4.30
C ARG A 45 5.96 8.79 2.85
N GLY A 46 7.03 9.15 2.15
CA GLY A 46 7.25 8.73 0.76
C GLY A 46 7.32 7.21 0.61
N ASN A 47 8.15 6.56 1.43
CA ASN A 47 8.28 5.09 1.43
C ASN A 47 6.94 4.41 1.74
N CYS A 48 6.18 4.92 2.71
CA CYS A 48 4.87 4.36 3.05
C CYS A 48 3.85 4.50 1.90
N ILE A 49 3.89 5.61 1.15
CA ILE A 49 3.06 5.79 -0.05
C ILE A 49 3.43 4.74 -1.11
N ASP A 50 4.72 4.53 -1.36
CA ASP A 50 5.17 3.51 -2.32
C ASP A 50 4.77 2.10 -1.91
N PHE A 51 4.91 1.75 -0.63
CA PHE A 51 4.46 0.45 -0.12
C PHE A 51 2.94 0.27 -0.22
N LEU A 52 2.17 1.33 0.01
CA LEU A 52 0.71 1.32 -0.20
C LEU A 52 0.37 1.06 -1.67
N ILE A 53 1.04 1.75 -2.61
CA ILE A 53 0.72 1.66 -4.05
C ILE A 53 1.17 0.31 -4.62
N TYR A 54 2.44 -0.04 -4.44
CA TYR A 54 3.11 -1.12 -5.18
C TYR A 54 3.26 -2.42 -4.41
N ASN A 55 3.26 -2.37 -3.08
CA ASN A 55 3.65 -3.52 -2.27
C ASN A 55 2.54 -4.07 -1.36
N THR A 56 1.31 -3.57 -1.51
CA THR A 56 0.13 -4.08 -0.79
C THR A 56 -0.63 -5.08 -1.66
N LEU A 57 -0.88 -6.28 -1.13
CA LEU A 57 -1.60 -7.31 -1.86
C LEU A 57 -3.04 -6.89 -2.17
N PRO A 58 -3.52 -7.09 -3.41
CA PRO A 58 -4.93 -6.93 -3.74
C PRO A 58 -5.77 -8.09 -3.17
N GLY A 59 -7.08 -8.03 -3.34
CA GLY A 59 -8.01 -9.09 -2.95
C GLY A 59 -8.64 -8.88 -1.58
N THR A 60 -8.80 -9.97 -0.81
CA THR A 60 -9.56 -10.02 0.44
C THR A 60 -8.68 -9.98 1.70
N THR A 61 -7.39 -9.64 1.56
CA THR A 61 -6.48 -9.53 2.71
C THR A 61 -6.88 -8.39 3.64
N SER A 62 -6.44 -8.47 4.89
CA SER A 62 -6.70 -7.40 5.87
C SER A 62 -6.02 -6.08 5.47
N ALA A 63 -4.85 -6.13 4.83
CA ALA A 63 -4.21 -4.96 4.23
C ALA A 63 -5.06 -4.39 3.07
N ALA A 64 -5.59 -5.25 2.19
CA ALA A 64 -6.44 -4.79 1.09
C ALA A 64 -7.66 -3.98 1.59
N ALA A 65 -8.29 -4.42 2.69
CA ALA A 65 -9.42 -3.70 3.28
C ALA A 65 -9.03 -2.28 3.76
N GLU A 66 -7.87 -2.14 4.41
CA GLU A 66 -7.37 -0.86 4.91
C GLU A 66 -6.91 0.07 3.77
N LYS A 67 -6.24 -0.46 2.72
CA LYS A 67 -5.92 0.28 1.49
C LYS A 67 -7.20 0.81 0.84
N ALA A 68 -8.20 -0.05 0.67
CA ALA A 68 -9.45 0.35 0.04
C ALA A 68 -10.20 1.44 0.84
N LYS A 69 -10.11 1.40 2.17
CA LYS A 69 -10.69 2.43 3.04
C LYS A 69 -10.02 3.79 2.83
N LEU A 70 -8.68 3.85 2.81
CA LEU A 70 -7.95 5.09 2.54
C LEU A 70 -8.25 5.64 1.13
N LEU A 71 -8.24 4.78 0.10
CA LEU A 71 -8.53 5.21 -1.27
C LEU A 71 -9.95 5.76 -1.42
N LYS A 72 -10.94 5.18 -0.72
CA LYS A 72 -12.31 5.74 -0.65
C LYS A 72 -12.36 7.11 0.04
N GLU A 73 -11.57 7.33 1.10
CA GLU A 73 -11.46 8.65 1.74
C GLU A 73 -10.91 9.70 0.77
N ILE A 74 -9.94 9.33 -0.08
CA ILE A 74 -9.37 10.19 -1.12
C ILE A 74 -10.41 10.52 -2.20
N ILE A 75 -11.10 9.50 -2.71
CA ILE A 75 -12.16 9.65 -3.72
C ILE A 75 -13.29 10.55 -3.23
N THR A 76 -13.70 10.38 -1.98
CA THR A 76 -14.79 11.18 -1.37
C THR A 76 -14.33 12.56 -0.88
N GLY A 77 -13.04 12.89 -1.03
CA GLY A 77 -12.46 14.16 -0.61
C GLY A 77 -12.31 14.34 0.91
N LYS A 78 -12.52 13.29 1.70
CA LYS A 78 -12.32 13.30 3.16
C LYS A 78 -10.85 13.40 3.56
N PHE A 79 -9.96 12.89 2.71
CA PHE A 79 -8.52 12.99 2.87
C PHE A 79 -7.91 13.42 1.53
N LYS A 80 -6.95 14.34 1.55
CA LYS A 80 -6.23 14.77 0.34
C LYS A 80 -4.79 14.32 0.43
N LEU A 81 -4.30 13.72 -0.64
CA LEU A 81 -2.93 13.28 -0.78
C LEU A 81 -2.44 13.75 -2.15
N GLU A 82 -1.35 14.52 -2.19
CA GLU A 82 -0.85 15.11 -3.45
C GLU A 82 -0.35 14.03 -4.42
N GLU A 83 0.15 12.92 -3.88
CA GLU A 83 0.69 11.78 -4.61
C GLU A 83 -0.38 10.86 -5.18
N ILE A 84 -1.61 10.90 -4.64
CA ILE A 84 -2.72 10.06 -5.08
C ILE A 84 -3.92 10.95 -5.37
N SER A 85 -4.14 11.25 -6.65
CA SER A 85 -5.35 11.93 -7.11
C SER A 85 -6.59 11.04 -6.91
N PRO A 86 -7.80 11.62 -6.80
CA PRO A 86 -9.04 10.83 -6.76
C PRO A 86 -9.19 9.85 -7.93
N GLU A 87 -8.77 10.25 -9.14
CA GLU A 87 -8.78 9.41 -10.35
C GLU A 87 -7.81 8.24 -10.23
N PHE A 88 -6.61 8.50 -9.70
CA PHE A 88 -5.62 7.46 -9.46
C PHE A 88 -6.09 6.51 -8.36
N ALA A 89 -6.74 7.02 -7.31
CA ALA A 89 -7.33 6.19 -6.25
C ALA A 89 -8.43 5.26 -6.79
N PHE A 90 -9.27 5.72 -7.73
CA PHE A 90 -10.23 4.86 -8.43
C PHE A 90 -9.54 3.75 -9.22
N THR A 91 -8.46 4.10 -9.93
CA THR A 91 -7.64 3.13 -10.67
C THR A 91 -7.04 2.11 -9.71
N LEU A 92 -6.42 2.54 -8.62
CA LEU A 92 -5.85 1.61 -7.62
C LEU A 92 -6.92 0.66 -7.06
N LEU A 93 -8.13 1.14 -6.79
CA LEU A 93 -9.26 0.30 -6.33
C LEU A 93 -9.73 -0.72 -7.37
N SER A 94 -9.74 -0.38 -8.66
CA SER A 94 -10.18 -1.32 -9.71
C SER A 94 -9.23 -2.52 -9.82
N HIS A 95 -7.93 -2.31 -9.55
CA HIS A 95 -6.93 -3.36 -9.49
C HIS A 95 -7.05 -4.25 -8.23
N MET A 96 -7.81 -3.83 -7.21
CA MET A 96 -7.96 -4.60 -5.96
C MET A 96 -8.95 -5.76 -6.04
N LYS A 97 -9.80 -5.82 -7.08
CA LYS A 97 -10.83 -6.88 -7.23
C LYS A 97 -10.28 -8.26 -7.64
N GLY A 98 -8.97 -8.42 -7.75
CA GLY A 98 -8.35 -9.62 -8.31
C GLY A 98 -8.45 -9.56 -9.82
N GLY A 99 -7.41 -9.05 -10.46
CA GLY A 99 -7.29 -9.18 -11.90
C GLY A 99 -7.13 -10.65 -12.24
N ALA A 100 -8.10 -11.25 -12.91
CA ALA A 100 -7.76 -12.27 -13.89
C ALA A 100 -6.84 -11.58 -14.89
N ILE A 101 -5.57 -11.97 -14.92
CA ILE A 101 -4.71 -11.66 -16.06
C ILE A 101 -5.28 -12.50 -17.20
N ASP A 102 -6.14 -11.89 -18.00
CA ASP A 102 -6.50 -12.46 -19.28
C ASP A 102 -5.23 -12.44 -20.17
N ARG A 103 -4.54 -13.59 -20.19
CA ARG A 103 -3.49 -13.91 -21.17
C ARG A 103 -4.13 -14.54 -22.42
N SER A 104 -5.09 -13.88 -23.05
CA SER A 104 -5.61 -14.29 -24.36
C SER A 104 -5.55 -13.19 -25.42
N LEU A 105 -4.44 -12.44 -25.42
CA LEU A 105 -3.99 -11.67 -26.58
C LEU A 105 -2.56 -12.10 -26.94
N ASP A 106 -2.44 -13.33 -27.41
CA ASP A 106 -1.43 -13.81 -28.35
C ASP A 106 -2.16 -14.63 -29.42
#